data_AF-A0AAD4DPY2-F1
#
_entry.id   AF-A0AAD4DPY2-F1
#
_cell.length_a   1.000
_cell.length_b   1.000
_cell.length_c   1.000
_cell.angle_alpha   90.00
_cell.angle_beta   90.00
_cell.angle_gamma   90.00
#
_symmetry.space_group_name_H-M   'P 1'
#
loop_
_entity.id
_entity.type
_entity.pdbx_description
1 polymer ?
#
loop_
_entity_poly.entity_id
_entity_poly.type
_entity_poly.pdbx_seq_one_letter_code
_entity_poly.pdbx_strand_id
1 'polypeptide(L)'
;LKVNYESTVDWKLATDYLRCNPSFHGHERYDCALIRTLDKDRNNKNIFVRILFIFKYTVGNKSLDLALVLPMDTPLGACRTVDRDLRLTRLHARPSASSEFVSLHSIIHGALLVPDFNNDGDFFLVDFVDPDMFLRSQRKFLF
;
A
#
# COMPACT_ATOMS: atom_id res chain seq x y z
N LEU A 1 -11.21 -6.67 5.42
CA LEU A 1 -11.11 -7.29 4.08
C LEU A 1 -10.12 -8.44 4.16
N LYS A 2 -10.50 -9.62 3.64
CA LYS A 2 -9.58 -10.77 3.52
C LYS A 2 -8.96 -10.73 2.13
N VAL A 3 -7.65 -10.63 2.03
CA VAL A 3 -6.90 -10.62 0.76
C VAL A 3 -6.09 -11.89 0.69
N ASN A 4 -6.41 -12.78 -0.25
CA ASN A 4 -5.60 -13.97 -0.49
C ASN A 4 -4.58 -13.66 -1.58
N TYR A 5 -3.33 -14.08 -1.38
CA TYR A 5 -2.26 -13.88 -2.35
C TYR A 5 -1.34 -15.09 -2.39
N GLU A 6 -0.68 -15.28 -3.52
CA GLU A 6 0.37 -16.28 -3.67
C GLU A 6 1.70 -15.63 -3.29
N SER A 7 2.35 -16.22 -2.27
CA SER A 7 3.67 -15.84 -1.81
C SER A 7 4.70 -16.04 -2.92
N THR A 8 5.50 -15.02 -3.20
CA THR A 8 6.64 -15.08 -4.14
C THR A 8 7.85 -15.80 -3.57
N VAL A 9 7.83 -16.15 -2.28
CA VAL A 9 8.91 -16.86 -1.59
C VAL A 9 8.78 -18.37 -1.78
N ASP A 10 7.57 -18.90 -1.61
CA ASP A 10 7.31 -20.34 -1.54
C ASP A 10 6.09 -20.81 -2.33
N TRP A 11 5.43 -19.91 -3.08
CA TRP A 11 4.24 -20.17 -3.90
C TRP A 11 3.03 -20.70 -3.13
N LYS A 12 3.01 -20.52 -1.80
CA LYS A 12 1.85 -20.89 -0.99
C LYS A 12 0.82 -19.76 -0.95
N LEU A 13 -0.44 -20.17 -0.81
CA LEU A 13 -1.53 -19.25 -0.54
C LEU A 13 -1.40 -18.70 0.88
N ALA A 14 -1.28 -17.39 0.98
CA ALA A 14 -1.29 -16.64 2.23
C ALA A 14 -2.50 -15.69 2.26
N THR A 15 -2.74 -15.06 3.42
CA THR A 15 -3.91 -14.21 3.62
C THR A 15 -3.61 -13.03 4.53
N ASP A 16 -3.92 -11.82 4.05
CA ASP A 16 -3.97 -10.63 4.88
C ASP A 16 -5.37 -10.24 5.29
N TYR A 17 -5.44 -9.60 6.46
CA TYR A 17 -6.66 -9.02 7.00
C TYR A 17 -6.52 -7.51 7.11
N LEU A 18 -7.00 -6.79 6.10
CA LEU A 18 -6.91 -5.33 6.02
C LEU A 18 -8.12 -4.65 6.67
N ARG A 19 -7.87 -3.55 7.37
CA ARG A 19 -8.86 -2.77 8.13
C ARG A 19 -8.72 -1.27 7.84
N CYS A 20 -9.86 -0.58 7.89
CA CYS A 20 -9.96 0.88 7.74
C CYS A 20 -11.01 1.42 8.73
N ASN A 21 -10.70 1.33 10.02
CA ASN A 21 -11.64 1.70 11.09
C ASN A 21 -11.37 3.14 11.56
N PRO A 22 -12.34 4.06 11.44
CA PRO A 22 -12.21 5.44 11.92
C PRO A 22 -12.14 5.53 13.46
N SER A 23 -12.60 4.53 14.21
CA SER A 23 -12.51 4.49 15.67
C SER A 23 -12.17 3.08 16.18
N PHE A 24 -10.87 2.83 16.31
CA PHE A 24 -10.28 1.63 16.89
C PHE A 24 -9.61 2.00 18.22
N HIS A 25 -10.25 1.66 19.34
CA HIS A 25 -9.82 2.08 20.69
C HIS A 25 -9.66 3.60 20.83
N GLY A 26 -10.53 4.39 20.20
CA GLY A 26 -10.49 5.85 20.24
C GLY A 26 -9.51 6.50 19.25
N HIS A 27 -8.80 5.71 18.44
CA HIS A 27 -7.87 6.19 17.43
C HIS A 27 -8.23 5.66 16.04
N GLU A 28 -7.91 6.42 15.00
CA GLU A 28 -8.06 5.93 13.63
C GLU A 28 -7.06 4.81 13.32
N ARG A 29 -7.52 3.78 12.60
CA ARG A 29 -6.67 2.70 12.11
C ARG A 29 -6.97 2.42 10.65
N TYR A 30 -6.04 2.82 9.80
CA TYR A 30 -6.08 2.58 8.36
C TYR A 30 -4.84 1.77 7.97
N ASP A 31 -5.05 0.50 7.61
CA ASP A 31 -3.98 -0.37 7.16
C ASP A 31 -3.51 0.05 5.75
N CYS A 32 -2.27 -0.30 5.42
CA CYS A 32 -1.67 0.00 4.12
C CYS A 32 -1.59 -1.27 3.27
N ALA A 33 -1.47 -1.08 1.96
CA ALA A 33 -1.41 -2.18 1.00
C ALA A 33 -0.54 -1.83 -0.21
N LEU A 34 0.01 -2.88 -0.83
CA LEU A 34 0.58 -2.85 -2.16
C LEU A 34 -0.52 -3.18 -3.18
N ILE A 35 -0.73 -2.30 -4.14
CA ILE A 35 -1.72 -2.49 -5.20
C ILE A 35 -1.07 -2.48 -6.58
N ARG A 36 -1.72 -3.15 -7.54
CA ARG A 36 -1.42 -3.05 -8.97
C ARG A 36 -2.26 -1.95 -9.59
N THR A 37 -1.61 -1.00 -10.25
CA THR A 37 -2.26 0.06 -11.04
C THR A 37 -1.63 0.14 -12.42
N LEU A 38 -2.16 1.02 -13.27
CA LEU A 38 -1.58 1.37 -14.57
C LEU A 38 -0.88 2.73 -14.46
N ASP A 39 0.30 2.85 -15.05
CA ASP A 39 0.94 4.15 -15.23
C ASP A 39 0.36 4.93 -16.43
N LYS A 40 0.94 6.10 -16.72
CA LYS A 40 0.49 6.97 -17.82
C LYS A 40 0.59 6.29 -19.19
N ASP A 41 1.52 5.36 -19.35
CA ASP A 41 1.78 4.62 -20.59
C ASP A 41 1.04 3.28 -20.62
N ARG A 42 0.13 3.04 -19.66
CA ARG A 42 -0.66 1.82 -19.46
C ARG A 42 0.17 0.58 -19.14
N ASN A 43 1.36 0.75 -18.57
CA ASN A 43 2.15 -0.34 -18.04
C ASN A 43 1.72 -0.66 -16.60
N ASN A 44 1.83 -1.93 -16.23
CA ASN A 44 1.56 -2.36 -14.85
C ASN A 44 2.57 -1.74 -13.90
N LYS A 45 2.09 -0.99 -12.91
CA LYS A 45 2.88 -0.35 -11.87
C LYS A 45 2.36 -0.76 -10.50
N ASN A 46 3.25 -1.10 -9.58
CA ASN A 46 2.88 -1.38 -8.21
C ASN A 46 3.11 -0.15 -7.32
N ILE A 47 2.12 0.26 -6.55
CA ILE A 47 2.21 1.40 -5.63
C ILE A 47 1.75 1.02 -4.23
N PHE A 48 2.28 1.71 -3.23
CA PHE A 48 1.79 1.58 -1.86
C PHE A 48 0.66 2.58 -1.64
N VAL A 49 -0.34 2.18 -0.87
CA VAL A 49 -1.49 3.02 -0.55
C VAL A 49 -1.93 2.80 0.89
N ARG A 50 -2.56 3.82 1.49
CA ARG A 50 -3.32 3.70 2.75
C ARG A 50 -4.80 3.53 2.42
N ILE A 51 -5.46 2.54 3.00
CA ILE A 51 -6.87 2.27 2.72
C ILE A 51 -7.73 3.12 3.64
N LEU A 52 -8.43 4.10 3.08
CA LEU A 52 -9.28 5.03 3.84
C LEU A 52 -10.68 4.46 4.05
N PHE A 53 -11.24 3.80 3.04
CA PHE A 53 -12.60 3.29 3.11
C PHE A 53 -12.80 2.11 2.15
N ILE A 54 -13.63 1.14 2.52
CA ILE A 54 -13.96 -0.04 1.70
C ILE A 54 -15.48 -0.10 1.58
N PHE A 55 -15.98 -0.24 0.35
CA PHE A 55 -17.42 -0.25 0.09
C PHE A 55 -17.77 -1.08 -1.15
N LYS A 56 -19.05 -1.43 -1.25
CA LYS A 56 -19.63 -2.03 -2.45
C LYS A 56 -20.52 -1.01 -3.14
N TYR A 57 -20.44 -0.93 -4.46
CA TYR A 57 -21.28 -0.06 -5.27
C TYR A 57 -21.96 -0.86 -6.37
N THR A 58 -23.28 -0.74 -6.50
CA THR A 58 -24.06 -1.52 -7.47
C THR A 58 -24.51 -0.65 -8.62
N VAL A 59 -24.18 -1.04 -9.85
CA VAL A 59 -24.63 -0.38 -11.10
C VAL A 59 -25.41 -1.39 -11.92
N GLY A 60 -26.72 -1.17 -12.04
CA GLY A 60 -27.64 -2.16 -12.61
C GLY A 60 -27.58 -3.46 -11.81
N ASN A 61 -27.22 -4.57 -12.47
CA ASN A 61 -27.08 -5.90 -11.85
C ASN A 61 -25.61 -6.27 -11.52
N LYS A 62 -24.67 -5.32 -11.56
CA LYS A 62 -23.26 -5.58 -11.26
C LYS A 62 -22.86 -4.89 -9.95
N SER A 63 -22.34 -5.67 -9.01
CA SER A 63 -21.70 -5.16 -7.79
C SER A 63 -20.21 -4.96 -8.02
N LEU A 64 -19.70 -3.78 -7.68
CA LEU A 64 -18.30 -3.41 -7.71
C LEU A 64 -17.79 -3.32 -6.27
N ASP A 65 -16.73 -4.08 -5.99
CA ASP A 65 -16.04 -4.02 -4.71
C ASP A 65 -14.88 -3.03 -4.82
N LEU A 66 -14.98 -1.90 -4.11
CA LEU A 66 -14.11 -0.75 -4.24
C LEU A 66 -13.48 -0.34 -2.89
N ALA A 67 -12.34 0.33 -2.97
CA ALA A 67 -11.75 1.06 -1.86
C ALA A 67 -11.43 2.49 -2.26
N LEU A 68 -11.62 3.43 -1.34
CA LEU A 68 -10.98 4.73 -1.38
C LEU A 68 -9.60 4.60 -0.74
N VAL A 69 -8.57 4.93 -1.50
CA VAL A 69 -7.18 4.80 -1.05
C VAL A 69 -6.43 6.11 -1.20
N LEU A 70 -5.44 6.33 -0.35
CA LEU A 70 -4.49 7.42 -0.46
C LEU A 70 -3.18 6.88 -1.01
N PRO A 71 -2.80 7.21 -2.25
CA PRO A 71 -1.53 6.77 -2.83
C PRO A 71 -0.33 7.33 -2.06
N MET A 72 0.76 6.57 -2.06
CA MET A 72 2.03 6.96 -1.48
C MET A 72 3.13 6.91 -2.54
N ASP A 73 3.92 7.97 -2.59
CA ASP A 73 5.04 8.13 -3.52
C ASP A 73 6.38 8.02 -2.79
N THR A 74 7.45 7.72 -3.51
CA THR A 74 8.79 7.93 -2.97
C THR A 74 9.05 9.44 -2.89
N PRO A 75 9.48 9.98 -1.74
CA PRO A 75 9.75 11.41 -1.60
C PRO A 75 10.76 11.89 -2.66
N LEU A 76 10.44 13.01 -3.32
CA LEU A 76 11.34 13.65 -4.28
C LEU A 76 12.35 14.51 -3.50
N GLY A 77 13.61 14.08 -3.43
CA GLY A 77 14.67 14.80 -2.74
C GLY A 77 15.92 13.96 -2.54
N ALA A 78 16.97 14.55 -1.98
CA ALA A 78 18.13 13.76 -1.54
C ALA A 78 17.66 12.76 -0.49
N CYS A 79 17.61 11.47 -0.85
CA CYS A 79 17.48 10.38 0.10
C CYS A 79 18.49 10.64 1.21
N ARG A 80 18.02 10.80 2.46
CA ARG A 80 18.92 11.10 3.58
C ARG A 80 19.99 10.02 3.56
N THR A 81 21.26 10.40 3.70
CA THR A 81 22.40 9.46 3.68
C THR A 81 22.12 8.26 4.59
N VAL A 82 21.50 8.51 5.74
CA VAL A 82 21.05 7.50 6.70
C VAL A 82 20.04 6.51 6.11
N ASP A 83 19.01 6.96 5.40
CA ASP A 83 18.00 6.08 4.80
C ASP A 83 18.65 5.14 3.78
N ARG A 84 19.57 5.66 2.97
CA ARG A 84 20.34 4.86 2.00
C ARG A 84 21.26 3.85 2.69
N ASP A 85 22.02 4.31 3.68
CA ASP A 85 23.01 3.48 4.37
C ASP A 85 22.34 2.37 5.20
N LEU A 86 21.13 2.62 5.71
CA LEU A 86 20.29 1.64 6.42
C LEU A 86 19.30 0.89 5.50
N ARG A 87 19.29 1.19 4.20
CA ARG A 87 18.39 0.60 3.19
C ARG A 87 16.90 0.76 3.52
N LEU A 88 16.51 1.88 4.12
CA LEU A 88 15.13 2.20 4.45
C LEU A 88 14.36 2.62 3.19
N THR A 89 13.17 2.06 3.00
CA THR A 89 12.25 2.49 1.96
C THR A 89 11.26 3.50 2.54
N ARG A 90 11.54 4.79 2.34
CA ARG A 90 10.68 5.90 2.73
C ARG A 90 9.60 6.17 1.68
N LEU A 91 8.38 6.42 2.14
CA LEU A 91 7.20 6.73 1.34
C LEU A 91 6.52 7.97 1.91
N HIS A 92 5.99 8.84 1.07
CA HIS A 92 5.21 10.00 1.46
C HIS A 92 3.77 9.83 0.97
N ALA A 93 2.80 9.97 1.88
CA ALA A 93 1.40 9.99 1.52
C ALA A 93 1.08 11.24 0.70
N ARG A 94 0.35 11.08 -0.41
CA ARG A 94 -0.17 12.23 -1.16
C ARG A 94 -1.14 13.05 -0.29
N PRO A 95 -1.41 14.32 -0.65
CA PRO A 95 -2.48 15.09 -0.03
C PRO A 95 -3.81 14.33 -0.11
N SER A 96 -4.66 14.42 0.92
CA SER A 96 -5.94 13.70 0.98
C SER A 96 -6.87 13.99 -0.20
N ALA A 97 -6.76 15.19 -0.82
CA ALA A 97 -7.49 15.56 -2.03
C ALA A 97 -7.11 14.71 -3.26
N SER A 98 -5.98 14.01 -3.22
CA SER A 98 -5.49 13.10 -4.25
C SER A 98 -5.85 11.63 -3.95
N SER A 99 -6.85 11.38 -3.08
CA SER A 99 -7.38 10.04 -2.87
C SER A 99 -8.04 9.49 -4.14
N GLU A 100 -7.88 8.20 -4.39
CA GLU A 100 -8.34 7.53 -5.61
C GLU A 100 -9.22 6.33 -5.26
N PHE A 101 -10.19 6.02 -6.13
CA PHE A 101 -10.96 4.78 -6.05
C PHE A 101 -10.25 3.66 -6.79
N VAL A 102 -10.10 2.51 -6.13
CA VAL A 102 -9.50 1.31 -6.72
C VAL A 102 -10.39 0.11 -6.52
N SER A 103 -10.33 -0.85 -7.46
CA SER A 103 -10.95 -2.17 -7.28
C SER A 103 -10.25 -2.92 -6.16
N LEU A 104 -10.99 -3.61 -5.28
CA LEU A 104 -10.37 -4.48 -4.27
C LEU A 104 -9.50 -5.59 -4.89
N HIS A 105 -9.79 -5.97 -6.13
CA HIS A 105 -9.01 -6.95 -6.88
C HIS A 105 -7.63 -6.44 -7.31
N SER A 106 -7.37 -5.13 -7.19
CA SER A 106 -6.04 -4.57 -7.45
C SER A 106 -5.09 -4.76 -6.27
N ILE A 107 -5.61 -5.09 -5.09
CA ILE A 107 -4.80 -5.29 -3.89
C ILE A 107 -4.02 -6.60 -4.05
N ILE A 108 -2.70 -6.47 -4.04
CA ILE A 108 -1.79 -7.60 -4.17
C ILE A 108 -1.50 -8.19 -2.79
N HIS A 109 -1.17 -7.31 -1.85
CA HIS A 109 -0.60 -7.69 -0.56
C HIS A 109 -0.78 -6.56 0.45
N GLY A 110 -0.99 -6.88 1.73
CA GLY A 110 -0.96 -5.93 2.83
C GLY A 110 0.45 -5.39 3.06
N ALA A 111 0.56 -4.15 3.53
CA ALA A 111 1.85 -3.52 3.77
C ALA A 111 1.93 -2.95 5.19
N LEU A 112 3.00 -3.30 5.91
CA LEU A 112 3.32 -2.71 7.19
C LEU A 112 4.13 -1.43 6.98
N LEU A 113 3.49 -0.28 7.20
CA LEU A 113 4.12 1.03 7.14
C LEU A 113 4.10 1.67 8.53
N VAL A 114 5.22 2.25 8.94
CA VAL A 114 5.37 2.94 10.24
C VAL A 114 5.58 4.43 9.97
N PRO A 115 4.82 5.33 10.62
CA PRO A 115 4.98 6.77 10.42
C PRO A 115 6.36 7.25 10.87
N ASP A 116 6.94 8.20 10.15
CA ASP A 116 8.06 9.00 10.64
C ASP A 116 7.51 10.06 11.60
N PHE A 117 7.76 9.88 12.90
CA PHE A 117 7.25 10.78 13.94
C PHE A 117 7.79 12.22 13.86
N ASN A 118 8.82 12.48 13.03
CA ASN A 118 9.37 13.81 12.83
C ASN A 118 8.91 14.48 11.52
N ASN A 119 8.30 13.73 10.60
CA ASN A 119 7.92 14.23 9.27
C ASN A 119 6.50 13.74 8.96
N ASP A 120 5.51 14.59 9.18
CA ASP A 120 4.11 14.25 8.93
C ASP A 120 3.89 13.81 7.48
N GLY A 121 3.19 12.68 7.32
CA GLY A 121 2.91 12.08 6.03
C GLY A 121 4.03 11.19 5.47
N ASP A 122 5.21 11.18 6.08
CA ASP A 122 6.26 10.20 5.77
C ASP A 122 6.03 8.89 6.53
N PHE A 123 6.34 7.79 5.87
CA PHE A 123 6.25 6.43 6.38
C PHE A 123 7.46 5.62 5.93
N PHE A 124 7.83 4.62 6.71
CA PHE A 124 8.82 3.62 6.35
C PHE A 124 8.15 2.27 6.12
N LEU A 125 8.51 1.62 5.03
CA LEU A 125 8.16 0.23 4.79
C LEU A 125 8.95 -0.70 5.70
N VAL A 126 8.24 -1.56 6.42
CA VAL A 126 8.82 -2.64 7.22
C VAL A 126 8.76 -3.92 6.40
N ASP A 127 9.83 -4.21 5.66
CA ASP A 127 9.91 -5.37 4.77
C ASP A 127 10.68 -6.57 5.36
N PHE A 128 11.46 -6.39 6.44
CA PHE A 128 12.27 -7.48 7.01
C PHE A 128 11.45 -8.55 7.76
N VAL A 129 10.24 -8.22 8.25
CA VAL A 129 9.34 -9.19 8.92
C VAL A 129 8.52 -10.01 7.93
N ASP A 130 8.49 -9.57 6.67
CA ASP A 130 7.68 -10.14 5.61
C ASP A 130 8.56 -10.36 4.37
N PRO A 131 9.16 -11.55 4.23
CA PRO A 131 10.04 -11.85 3.11
C PRO A 131 9.36 -11.70 1.74
N ASP A 132 8.03 -11.88 1.67
CA ASP A 132 7.28 -11.65 0.44
C ASP A 132 7.22 -10.16 0.10
N MET A 133 6.95 -9.32 1.10
CA MET A 133 6.99 -7.86 0.93
C MET A 133 8.38 -7.37 0.51
N PHE A 134 9.45 -7.93 1.09
CA PHE A 134 10.82 -7.62 0.69
C PHE A 134 11.05 -7.91 -0.80
N LEU A 135 10.68 -9.10 -1.29
CA LEU A 135 10.84 -9.43 -2.71
C LEU A 135 9.99 -8.52 -3.62
N ARG A 136 8.78 -8.14 -3.19
CA ARG A 136 7.89 -7.25 -3.94
C ARG A 136 8.37 -5.79 -3.95
N SER A 137 9.01 -5.32 -2.88
CA SER A 137 9.58 -3.97 -2.81
C SER A 137 10.79 -3.85 -3.74
N GLN A 138 11.65 -4.87 -3.80
CA GLN A 138 12.81 -4.93 -4.70
C GLN A 138 12.42 -4.96 -6.18
N ARG A 139 11.29 -5.59 -6.55
CA ARG A 139 10.80 -5.58 -7.93
C ARG A 139 10.40 -4.21 -8.46
N LYS A 140 10.22 -3.20 -7.59
CA LYS A 140 10.11 -1.80 -8.04
C LYS A 140 11.43 -1.20 -8.54
N PHE A 141 12.56 -1.86 -8.26
CA PHE A 141 13.92 -1.41 -8.56
C PHE A 141 14.66 -2.27 -9.61
N LEU A 142 13.98 -3.21 -10.26
CA LEU A 142 14.55 -3.93 -11.40
C LEU A 142 14.33 -3.10 -12.67
N PHE A 143 15.44 -2.64 -13.23
CA PHE A 143 15.58 -1.86 -14.46
C PHE A 143 15.03 -2.57 -15.70
#